data_AF-A0A2H8TF84-F1
#
_entry.id   AF-A0A2H8TF84-F1
#
_cell.length_a   1.000
_cell.length_b   1.000
_cell.length_c   1.000
_cell.angle_alpha   90.00
_cell.angle_beta   90.00
_cell.angle_gamma   90.00
#
_symmetry.space_group_name_H-M   'P 1'
#
loop_
_entity.id
_entity.type
_entity.pdbx_description
1 polymer ?
#
loop_
_entity_poly.entity_id
_entity_poly.type
_entity_poly.pdbx_seq_one_letter_code
_entity_poly.pdbx_strand_id
1 'polypeptide(L)'
;MFKILVSSSNKSNLRQWSCTCTRNVEKFKAPVPGASLSLVSCCYHSTRYRRTTSHAKTGQTEYSLNSLPVIPCSEYWNGDNGIRRPCNTSPVSPPMSPIAMNACRTAATACGRWFVGGTPRLRPPSKSLWTKFRANSFGAYDVVDLGEVSEPRTVPECVARPPYAATGQPTEEPAHDCPPEIHGRGQIELIRQSCKLAKFVLDSAAGRLTAGATTDDVDRFVHDLIVDNGAYPSPLNYRGFRKSVCTSVNNVVCHGVPDDRPLLDGDLVSVDVSVYLNGFHGDCAATYCVGDVDDRGVELTTVAERCTLEGMRACGPGKGFADIGKAVELFARRHGLSVVSSITGHGIGTYFHGPPVIFHSTLHGYPGVMKPGMVFTVEPVICQGSGDVEMLGDGWTIVTVDDSRGAQFEHTILITDSGYDVLTV
;
A
#
# COMPACT_ATOMS: atom_id res chain seq x y z
N MET A 1 -35.66 8.26 -22.77
CA MET A 1 -36.20 9.42 -23.50
C MET A 1 -35.97 10.66 -22.64
N PHE A 2 -34.84 11.35 -22.83
CA PHE A 2 -34.55 12.68 -22.29
C PHE A 2 -33.73 13.41 -23.36
N LYS A 3 -34.25 14.53 -23.85
CA LYS A 3 -33.68 15.38 -24.90
C LYS A 3 -32.74 16.40 -24.25
N ILE A 4 -31.49 16.45 -24.67
CA ILE A 4 -30.61 17.60 -24.42
C ILE A 4 -30.76 18.54 -25.62
N LEU A 5 -31.22 19.76 -25.35
CA LEU A 5 -31.30 20.87 -26.29
C LEU A 5 -29.90 21.44 -26.50
N VAL A 6 -29.43 21.43 -27.74
CA VAL A 6 -28.25 22.19 -28.18
C VAL A 6 -28.73 23.56 -28.64
N SER A 7 -28.27 24.62 -27.96
CA SER A 7 -28.44 26.01 -28.40
C SER A 7 -27.13 26.51 -28.99
N SER A 8 -27.17 26.88 -30.27
CA SER A 8 -26.07 27.52 -31.00
C SER A 8 -26.21 29.05 -30.95
N SER A 9 -25.13 29.76 -30.58
CA SER A 9 -24.93 31.14 -31.03
C SER A 9 -23.44 31.53 -31.07
N ASN A 10 -22.99 31.75 -32.31
CA ASN A 10 -21.83 32.45 -32.88
C ASN A 10 -20.83 33.27 -32.02
N LYS A 11 -19.54 33.06 -32.38
CA LYS A 11 -18.46 34.01 -32.75
C LYS A 11 -18.05 35.12 -31.76
N SER A 12 -16.82 35.03 -31.24
CA SER A 12 -15.58 35.64 -31.81
C SER A 12 -14.57 35.95 -30.69
N ASN A 13 -13.36 35.36 -30.76
CA ASN A 13 -12.05 35.98 -30.44
C ASN A 13 -10.96 34.89 -30.36
N LEU A 14 -10.31 34.66 -31.50
CA LEU A 14 -9.06 33.92 -31.57
C LEU A 14 -7.91 34.88 -31.22
N ARG A 15 -7.23 34.63 -30.09
CA ARG A 15 -5.86 35.12 -29.85
C ARG A 15 -4.92 33.95 -30.00
N GLN A 16 -4.18 33.97 -31.10
CA GLN A 16 -3.16 33.01 -31.48
C GLN A 16 -1.86 33.41 -30.77
N TRP A 17 -1.33 32.54 -29.90
CA TRP A 17 0.04 32.65 -29.40
C TRP A 17 0.92 31.71 -30.20
N SER A 18 1.83 32.26 -31.01
CA SER A 18 2.89 31.55 -31.70
C SER A 18 4.17 31.62 -30.87
N CYS A 19 4.74 30.47 -30.48
CA CYS A 19 6.11 30.39 -30.00
C CYS A 19 7.00 29.80 -31.10
N THR A 20 7.91 30.64 -31.59
CA THR A 20 8.92 30.33 -32.60
C THR A 20 10.13 29.70 -31.92
N CYS A 21 10.60 28.57 -32.45
CA CYS A 21 11.81 27.89 -31.99
C CYS A 21 12.97 28.29 -32.92
N THR A 22 13.88 29.16 -32.48
CA THR A 22 15.09 29.51 -33.22
C THR A 22 16.27 28.66 -32.76
N ARG A 23 16.77 27.82 -33.68
CA ARG A 23 18.08 27.13 -33.56
C ARG A 23 19.19 28.11 -33.93
N ASN A 24 20.13 28.34 -33.03
CA ASN A 24 21.44 28.92 -33.38
C ASN A 24 22.46 27.80 -33.56
N VAL A 25 23.05 27.77 -34.75
CA VAL A 25 24.17 26.91 -35.14
C VAL A 25 25.35 27.85 -35.39
N GLU A 26 26.38 27.78 -34.56
CA GLU A 26 27.69 28.35 -34.87
C GLU A 26 28.75 27.25 -34.99
N LYS A 27 29.60 27.44 -36.01
CA LYS A 27 30.60 26.51 -36.51
C LYS A 27 31.95 26.78 -35.84
N PHE A 28 32.72 25.73 -35.52
CA PHE A 28 34.19 25.76 -35.59
C PHE A 28 34.73 24.44 -36.15
N LYS A 29 35.76 24.54 -37.01
CA LYS A 29 36.42 23.45 -37.76
C LYS A 29 37.65 22.91 -36.99
N ALA A 30 37.68 21.58 -36.76
CA ALA A 30 38.73 20.54 -36.99
C ALA A 30 40.24 20.77 -36.65
N PRO A 31 41.12 19.71 -36.61
CA PRO A 31 40.97 18.31 -36.13
C PRO A 31 42.23 17.74 -35.39
N VAL A 32 42.12 16.69 -34.54
CA VAL A 32 43.14 15.62 -34.35
C VAL A 32 42.45 14.32 -33.82
N PRO A 33 42.82 13.10 -34.26
CA PRO A 33 42.08 11.86 -33.99
C PRO A 33 42.68 10.97 -32.89
N GLY A 34 41.83 10.13 -32.28
CA GLY A 34 42.24 8.87 -31.65
C GLY A 34 41.84 8.70 -30.19
N ALA A 35 40.67 8.09 -29.94
CA ALA A 35 40.47 7.07 -28.90
C ALA A 35 39.00 6.61 -28.93
N SER A 36 38.83 5.30 -29.08
CA SER A 36 37.57 4.57 -29.04
C SER A 36 36.98 4.52 -27.63
N LEU A 37 35.71 4.89 -27.48
CA LEU A 37 34.85 4.41 -26.40
C LEU A 37 33.47 4.10 -26.98
N SER A 38 33.09 2.82 -26.91
CA SER A 38 31.80 2.29 -27.32
C SER A 38 30.72 2.75 -26.34
N LEU A 39 29.83 3.62 -26.80
CA LEU A 39 28.54 3.88 -26.14
C LEU A 39 27.44 3.23 -26.98
N VAL A 40 26.83 2.22 -26.35
CA VAL A 40 25.61 1.55 -26.78
C VAL A 40 24.47 2.57 -26.73
N SER A 41 23.94 2.95 -27.90
CA SER A 41 22.72 3.76 -28.01
C SER A 41 21.53 2.83 -28.13
N CYS A 42 20.67 2.86 -27.11
CA CYS A 42 19.38 2.18 -27.09
C CYS A 42 18.38 3.02 -27.92
N CYS A 43 17.99 2.52 -29.09
CA CYS A 43 16.96 3.13 -29.92
C CYS A 43 15.57 2.80 -29.36
N TYR A 44 14.89 3.79 -28.78
CA TYR A 44 13.44 3.75 -28.58
C TYR A 44 12.73 3.96 -29.92
N HIS A 45 12.05 2.92 -30.42
CA HIS A 45 11.08 3.02 -31.50
C HIS A 45 9.75 3.53 -30.92
N SER A 46 9.30 4.70 -31.37
CA SER A 46 7.93 5.18 -31.15
C SER A 46 7.08 4.81 -32.36
N THR A 47 6.21 3.82 -32.21
CA THR A 47 5.20 3.46 -33.22
C THR A 47 3.98 4.37 -33.07
N ARG A 48 3.90 5.39 -33.95
CA ARG A 48 2.65 6.12 -34.21
C ARG A 48 1.64 5.20 -34.89
N TYR A 49 0.52 4.92 -34.23
CA TYR A 49 -0.65 4.33 -34.87
C TYR A 49 -1.48 5.44 -35.54
N ARG A 50 -1.51 5.42 -36.88
CA ARG A 50 -2.45 6.18 -37.71
C ARG A 50 -3.49 5.18 -38.21
N ARG A 51 -4.77 5.32 -37.83
CA ARG A 51 -5.85 4.58 -38.47
C ARG A 51 -6.87 5.52 -39.09
N THR A 52 -6.96 5.37 -40.39
CA THR A 52 -7.93 5.94 -41.32
C THR A 52 -9.33 5.39 -41.07
N THR A 53 -10.33 6.24 -41.27
CA THR A 53 -11.76 5.93 -41.29
C THR A 53 -12.14 5.14 -42.54
N SER A 54 -12.99 4.12 -42.40
CA SER A 54 -13.83 3.62 -43.49
C SER A 54 -15.15 3.10 -42.93
N HIS A 55 -16.22 3.32 -43.69
CA HIS A 55 -17.62 3.13 -43.34
C HIS A 55 -18.09 1.66 -43.34
N ALA A 56 -18.99 1.40 -42.39
CA ALA A 56 -20.22 0.59 -42.42
C ALA A 56 -20.22 -0.81 -43.07
N LYS A 57 -20.59 -1.81 -42.27
CA LYS A 57 -21.73 -2.69 -42.56
C LYS A 57 -22.29 -3.32 -41.27
N THR A 58 -23.61 -3.29 -41.20
CA THR A 58 -24.51 -3.79 -40.17
C THR A 58 -24.46 -5.32 -40.06
N GLY A 59 -24.46 -5.84 -38.84
CA GLY A 59 -24.70 -7.25 -38.51
C GLY A 59 -25.07 -7.38 -37.04
N GLN A 60 -26.36 -7.58 -36.76
CA GLN A 60 -26.88 -7.96 -35.46
C GLN A 60 -26.44 -9.39 -35.14
N THR A 61 -25.88 -9.60 -33.94
CA THR A 61 -25.91 -10.90 -33.25
C THR A 61 -26.02 -10.63 -31.75
N GLU A 62 -27.17 -10.97 -31.20
CA GLU A 62 -27.43 -11.12 -29.76
C GLU A 62 -26.51 -12.21 -29.19
N TYR A 63 -25.92 -11.95 -28.03
CA TYR A 63 -25.34 -13.02 -27.20
C TYR A 63 -26.06 -13.05 -25.85
N SER A 64 -26.79 -14.15 -25.68
CA SER A 64 -27.44 -14.60 -24.46
C SER A 64 -26.41 -14.91 -23.39
N LEU A 65 -26.58 -14.30 -22.21
CA LEU A 65 -25.98 -14.73 -20.95
C LEU A 65 -26.64 -16.03 -20.53
N ASN A 66 -25.89 -17.14 -20.47
CA ASN A 66 -26.19 -18.25 -19.58
C ASN A 66 -25.00 -19.24 -19.45
N SER A 67 -24.87 -19.76 -18.23
CA SER A 67 -24.20 -21.00 -17.82
C SER A 67 -22.67 -21.09 -17.90
N LEU A 68 -22.02 -20.82 -16.77
CA LEU A 68 -20.78 -21.52 -16.38
C LEU A 68 -21.16 -22.73 -15.50
N PRO A 69 -20.52 -23.90 -15.67
CA PRO A 69 -20.94 -25.13 -15.02
C PRO A 69 -20.50 -25.21 -13.55
N VAL A 70 -21.45 -25.60 -12.70
CA VAL A 70 -21.25 -26.08 -11.33
C VAL A 70 -20.65 -27.50 -11.41
N ILE A 71 -19.50 -27.73 -10.80
CA ILE A 71 -18.91 -29.08 -10.64
C ILE A 71 -19.25 -29.59 -9.23
N PRO A 72 -19.96 -30.72 -9.08
CA PRO A 72 -20.29 -31.27 -7.77
C PRO A 72 -19.15 -32.15 -7.21
N CYS A 73 -18.94 -32.07 -5.90
CA CYS A 73 -18.15 -33.02 -5.12
C CYS A 73 -18.88 -34.35 -4.99
N SER A 74 -18.26 -35.44 -5.44
CA SER A 74 -18.55 -36.80 -4.98
C SER A 74 -17.36 -37.75 -5.17
N GLU A 75 -16.81 -38.17 -4.03
CA GLU A 75 -16.24 -39.47 -3.62
C GLU A 75 -15.47 -40.44 -4.57
N TYR A 76 -14.49 -41.11 -3.91
CA TYR A 76 -13.79 -42.38 -4.18
C TYR A 76 -12.48 -42.37 -5.02
N TRP A 77 -11.35 -42.70 -4.37
CA TRP A 77 -10.74 -44.05 -4.41
C TRP A 77 -9.57 -44.20 -3.40
N ASN A 78 -9.63 -45.26 -2.59
CA ASN A 78 -8.53 -45.84 -1.80
C ASN A 78 -7.78 -46.85 -2.68
N GLY A 79 -6.44 -46.91 -2.60
CA GLY A 79 -5.67 -47.98 -3.25
C GLY A 79 -4.18 -47.92 -2.96
N ASP A 80 -3.76 -48.78 -2.03
CA ASP A 80 -2.39 -49.14 -1.69
C ASP A 80 -1.50 -49.42 -2.92
N ASN A 81 -0.23 -49.00 -2.83
CA ASN A 81 0.90 -49.80 -3.31
C ASN A 81 2.16 -49.43 -2.50
N GLY A 82 2.55 -50.35 -1.62
CA GLY A 82 3.63 -50.16 -0.67
C GLY A 82 5.02 -50.42 -1.24
N ILE A 83 6.03 -49.83 -0.58
CA ILE A 83 7.36 -50.40 -0.39
C ILE A 83 7.78 -50.16 1.07
N ARG A 84 8.34 -51.21 1.68
CA ARG A 84 8.62 -51.38 3.12
C ARG A 84 10.06 -50.98 3.53
N ARG A 85 10.14 -50.42 4.76
CA ARG A 85 11.15 -50.56 5.86
C ARG A 85 12.48 -49.76 5.85
N PRO A 86 13.14 -49.57 7.03
CA PRO A 86 12.65 -49.53 8.43
C PRO A 86 13.21 -48.36 9.29
N CYS A 87 12.44 -47.92 10.31
CA CYS A 87 12.97 -47.11 11.42
C CYS A 87 13.46 -48.03 12.55
N ASN A 88 14.72 -47.87 12.94
CA ASN A 88 15.30 -48.56 14.09
C ASN A 88 15.20 -47.70 15.36
N THR A 89 14.79 -48.41 16.40
CA THR A 89 14.75 -48.14 17.84
C THR A 89 15.82 -47.21 18.44
N SER A 90 15.38 -46.37 19.37
CA SER A 90 16.16 -45.70 20.42
C SER A 90 16.94 -46.69 21.31
N PRO A 91 17.88 -46.18 22.12
CA PRO A 91 18.00 -46.64 23.49
C PRO A 91 17.97 -45.49 24.51
N VAL A 92 17.76 -45.92 25.76
CA VAL A 92 17.30 -45.18 26.93
C VAL A 92 18.43 -45.07 27.99
N SER A 93 18.43 -43.96 28.74
CA SER A 93 19.00 -43.72 30.11
C SER A 93 20.51 -43.45 30.28
N PRO A 94 20.98 -42.80 31.39
CA PRO A 94 20.34 -42.53 32.70
C PRO A 94 20.49 -41.08 33.26
N PRO A 95 20.00 -40.74 34.48
CA PRO A 95 19.91 -39.37 34.99
C PRO A 95 21.14 -38.94 35.81
N MET A 96 21.44 -37.65 35.85
CA MET A 96 22.41 -37.07 36.79
C MET A 96 21.88 -35.81 37.49
N SER A 97 22.29 -35.69 38.75
CA SER A 97 21.84 -34.78 39.80
C SER A 97 22.45 -33.36 39.72
N PRO A 98 21.93 -32.37 40.50
CA PRO A 98 22.34 -30.97 40.42
C PRO A 98 23.57 -30.67 41.30
N ILE A 99 24.47 -29.78 40.86
CA ILE A 99 25.20 -28.77 41.67
C ILE A 99 26.27 -28.06 40.79
N ALA A 100 26.28 -26.71 40.90
CA ALA A 100 27.34 -25.73 40.61
C ALA A 100 27.76 -25.50 39.15
N MET A 101 28.08 -24.31 38.66
CA MET A 101 27.91 -22.90 39.07
C MET A 101 28.43 -22.08 37.85
N ASN A 102 27.81 -20.95 37.57
CA ASN A 102 28.35 -19.76 36.88
C ASN A 102 29.38 -19.91 35.74
N ALA A 103 28.95 -19.62 34.51
CA ALA A 103 29.57 -18.64 33.61
C ALA A 103 28.68 -18.39 32.39
N CYS A 104 28.74 -17.18 31.82
CA CYS A 104 27.99 -16.67 30.66
C CYS A 104 26.52 -16.28 30.90
N ARG A 105 26.32 -15.27 31.76
CA ARG A 105 25.27 -14.26 31.53
C ARG A 105 25.94 -12.94 31.17
N THR A 106 25.98 -12.62 29.89
CA THR A 106 26.01 -11.24 29.37
C THR A 106 25.65 -11.28 27.89
N ALA A 107 24.78 -10.35 27.48
CA ALA A 107 24.28 -10.11 26.12
C ALA A 107 23.03 -10.89 25.67
N ALA A 108 21.89 -10.68 26.36
CA ALA A 108 20.55 -10.83 25.78
C ALA A 108 19.49 -10.14 26.65
N THR A 109 19.48 -8.80 26.68
CA THR A 109 18.36 -8.00 27.22
C THR A 109 18.37 -6.62 26.58
N ALA A 110 17.76 -6.50 25.40
CA ALA A 110 17.39 -5.21 24.79
C ALA A 110 16.37 -5.42 23.66
N CYS A 111 15.21 -6.00 23.95
CA CYS A 111 13.93 -5.78 23.25
C CYS A 111 12.90 -6.74 23.85
N GLY A 112 11.88 -6.19 24.49
CA GLY A 112 10.81 -7.01 25.09
C GLY A 112 10.44 -6.51 26.48
N ARG A 113 9.71 -5.39 26.53
CA ARG A 113 8.76 -5.04 27.60
C ARG A 113 8.10 -3.70 27.29
N TRP A 114 6.98 -3.75 26.59
CA TRP A 114 5.91 -2.78 26.74
C TRP A 114 4.60 -3.57 26.84
N PHE A 115 3.70 -3.12 27.72
CA PHE A 115 2.50 -3.79 28.29
C PHE A 115 2.84 -4.76 29.45
N VAL A 116 2.27 -4.66 30.66
CA VAL A 116 0.94 -4.21 31.13
C VAL A 116 1.09 -3.50 32.49
N GLY A 117 0.39 -2.39 32.69
CA GLY A 117 0.32 -1.71 34.00
C GLY A 117 -0.49 -0.42 33.90
N GLY A 118 -1.81 -0.54 34.04
CA GLY A 118 -2.74 0.58 33.95
C GLY A 118 -2.60 1.58 35.08
N THR A 119 -2.50 2.85 34.70
CA THR A 119 -2.95 3.99 35.51
C THR A 119 -3.93 4.80 34.64
N PRO A 120 -5.02 5.36 35.20
CA PRO A 120 -5.94 6.18 34.41
C PRO A 120 -5.18 7.44 33.98
N ARG A 121 -4.86 7.57 32.68
CA ARG A 121 -4.36 8.85 32.16
C ARG A 121 -5.52 9.84 32.19
N LEU A 122 -5.33 10.91 32.95
CA LEU A 122 -6.14 12.12 32.87
C LEU A 122 -6.22 12.54 31.39
N ARG A 123 -7.42 12.87 30.91
CA ARG A 123 -7.62 13.47 29.60
C ARG A 123 -6.63 14.64 29.45
N PRO A 124 -5.88 14.75 28.34
CA PRO A 124 -5.07 15.94 28.12
C PRO A 124 -5.99 17.17 28.16
N PRO A 125 -5.52 18.31 28.69
CA PRO A 125 -6.34 19.52 28.69
C PRO A 125 -6.69 19.83 27.23
N SER A 126 -7.98 20.11 26.97
CA SER A 126 -8.45 20.54 25.66
C SER A 126 -7.52 21.62 25.13
N LYS A 127 -6.97 21.45 23.91
CA LYS A 127 -6.09 22.44 23.26
C LYS A 127 -6.71 23.83 23.46
N SER A 128 -5.93 24.73 24.05
CA SER A 128 -6.32 26.12 24.37
C SER A 128 -7.03 26.79 23.18
N LEU A 129 -8.01 27.66 23.46
CA LEU A 129 -8.64 28.52 22.44
C LEU A 129 -7.62 29.30 21.59
N TRP A 130 -6.41 29.53 22.12
CA TRP A 130 -5.30 30.17 21.42
C TRP A 130 -4.61 29.28 20.37
N THR A 131 -4.69 27.96 20.50
CA THR A 131 -4.13 27.02 19.52
C THR A 131 -4.95 27.00 18.22
N LYS A 132 -6.24 27.37 18.29
CA LYS A 132 -7.11 27.50 17.10
C LYS A 132 -6.73 28.65 16.15
N PHE A 133 -5.80 29.52 16.54
CA PHE A 133 -5.33 30.65 15.74
C PHE A 133 -3.86 30.55 15.31
N ARG A 134 -3.20 29.40 15.49
CA ARG A 134 -1.96 29.16 14.75
C ARG A 134 -2.34 28.98 13.29
N ALA A 135 -2.01 29.95 12.45
CA ALA A 135 -2.03 29.78 11.01
C ALA A 135 -1.20 28.53 10.70
N ASN A 136 -1.86 27.51 10.16
CA ASN A 136 -1.21 26.27 9.80
C ASN A 136 -0.13 26.59 8.75
N SER A 137 1.13 26.34 9.10
CA SER A 137 2.26 26.63 8.22
C SER A 137 2.40 25.66 7.06
N PHE A 138 1.49 24.70 6.90
CA PHE A 138 1.56 23.61 5.92
C PHE A 138 0.43 23.66 4.86
N GLY A 139 -0.54 24.56 5.01
CA GLY A 139 -1.63 24.73 4.05
C GLY A 139 -2.95 25.11 4.70
N ALA A 140 -4.01 25.16 3.89
CA ALA A 140 -5.39 25.38 4.30
C ALA A 140 -6.11 24.04 4.42
N TYR A 141 -6.16 23.51 5.65
CA TYR A 141 -6.91 22.30 6.01
C TYR A 141 -7.12 22.27 7.53
N ASP A 142 -8.09 21.47 7.97
CA ASP A 142 -8.35 21.26 9.39
C ASP A 142 -7.50 20.10 9.93
N VAL A 143 -6.91 20.35 11.11
CA VAL A 143 -6.24 19.29 11.89
C VAL A 143 -7.30 18.33 12.40
N VAL A 144 -7.10 17.06 12.11
CA VAL A 144 -7.99 15.94 12.40
C VAL A 144 -7.70 15.39 13.79
N ASP A 145 -8.78 15.08 14.50
CA ASP A 145 -8.81 14.37 15.79
C ASP A 145 -9.84 13.23 15.67
N LEU A 146 -9.92 12.36 16.67
CA LEU A 146 -10.78 11.17 16.65
C LEU A 146 -12.28 11.53 16.67
N GLY A 147 -13.06 10.92 15.77
CA GLY A 147 -14.53 10.93 15.78
C GLY A 147 -15.14 9.73 16.51
N GLU A 148 -16.47 9.60 16.38
CA GLU A 148 -17.21 8.46 16.90
C GLU A 148 -17.16 7.26 15.93
N VAL A 149 -16.67 6.12 16.42
CA VAL A 149 -16.50 4.90 15.63
C VAL A 149 -17.72 3.99 15.80
N SER A 150 -18.42 3.71 14.68
CA SER A 150 -19.56 2.78 14.68
C SER A 150 -19.13 1.32 14.89
N GLU A 151 -20.08 0.44 15.22
CA GLU A 151 -19.81 -0.98 15.47
C GLU A 151 -19.19 -1.71 14.25
N PRO A 152 -18.36 -2.75 14.48
CA PRO A 152 -17.77 -3.54 13.40
C PRO A 152 -18.84 -4.21 12.53
N ARG A 153 -18.57 -4.27 11.23
CA ARG A 153 -19.45 -4.92 10.25
C ARG A 153 -19.24 -6.43 10.25
N THR A 154 -20.29 -7.19 9.98
CA THR A 154 -20.25 -8.65 9.99
C THR A 154 -19.91 -9.21 8.61
N VAL A 155 -19.01 -10.18 8.55
CA VAL A 155 -18.69 -10.92 7.32
C VAL A 155 -19.48 -12.24 7.29
N PRO A 156 -20.19 -12.59 6.19
CA PRO A 156 -20.92 -13.86 6.05
C PRO A 156 -20.06 -15.11 6.25
N GLU A 157 -20.63 -16.18 6.80
CA GLU A 157 -19.90 -17.43 7.10
C GLU A 157 -19.23 -18.07 5.88
N CYS A 158 -19.80 -17.91 4.69
CA CYS A 158 -19.28 -18.49 3.44
C CYS A 158 -17.98 -17.85 2.94
N VAL A 159 -17.61 -16.66 3.43
CA VAL A 159 -16.35 -15.99 3.07
C VAL A 159 -15.20 -16.66 3.83
N ALA A 160 -14.14 -17.05 3.10
CA ALA A 160 -12.93 -17.58 3.70
C ALA A 160 -12.25 -16.51 4.58
N ARG A 161 -11.86 -16.88 5.80
CA ARG A 161 -11.30 -15.95 6.79
C ARG A 161 -9.82 -16.21 7.03
N PRO A 162 -9.02 -15.16 7.26
CA PRO A 162 -7.65 -15.34 7.74
C PRO A 162 -7.65 -15.86 9.18
N PRO A 163 -6.54 -16.47 9.65
CA PRO A 163 -6.46 -17.10 10.98
C PRO A 163 -6.81 -16.18 12.16
N TYR A 164 -6.53 -14.88 12.03
CA TYR A 164 -6.79 -13.89 13.07
C TYR A 164 -8.23 -13.38 13.11
N ALA A 165 -9.09 -13.68 12.12
CA ALA A 165 -10.41 -13.04 12.01
C ALA A 165 -11.28 -13.25 13.27
N ALA A 166 -11.15 -14.40 13.94
CA ALA A 166 -11.92 -14.73 15.14
C ALA A 166 -11.30 -14.16 16.44
N THR A 167 -9.98 -14.21 16.56
CA THR A 167 -9.26 -13.90 17.82
C THR A 167 -8.69 -12.50 17.85
N GLY A 168 -8.56 -11.88 16.69
CA GLY A 168 -7.78 -10.69 16.41
C GLY A 168 -6.27 -10.86 16.58
N GLN A 169 -5.77 -12.08 16.78
CA GLN A 169 -4.34 -12.33 17.01
C GLN A 169 -3.71 -13.00 15.78
N PRO A 170 -2.76 -12.35 15.09
CA PRO A 170 -2.08 -12.93 13.93
C PRO A 170 -0.98 -13.90 14.35
N THR A 171 -1.37 -15.09 14.82
CA THR A 171 -0.45 -16.10 15.38
C THR A 171 0.41 -16.82 14.34
N GLU A 172 0.07 -16.70 13.05
CA GLU A 172 0.76 -17.38 11.95
C GLU A 172 1.71 -16.44 11.18
N GLU A 173 1.90 -15.19 11.64
CA GLU A 173 2.87 -14.28 11.04
C GLU A 173 4.31 -14.72 11.36
N PRO A 174 5.18 -14.84 10.35
CA PRO A 174 6.60 -15.14 10.57
C PRO A 174 7.29 -14.01 11.33
N ALA A 175 8.26 -14.36 12.18
CA ALA A 175 9.09 -13.38 12.85
C ALA A 175 9.91 -12.54 11.84
N HIS A 176 10.18 -11.29 12.17
CA HIS A 176 10.85 -10.35 11.26
C HIS A 176 12.27 -10.76 10.83
N ASP A 177 12.92 -11.62 11.62
CA ASP A 177 14.25 -12.18 11.36
C ASP A 177 14.21 -13.46 10.50
N CYS A 178 13.02 -13.99 10.20
CA CYS A 178 12.87 -15.08 9.23
C CYS A 178 13.22 -14.60 7.82
N PRO A 179 13.76 -15.49 6.96
CA PRO A 179 13.95 -15.17 5.57
C PRO A 179 12.61 -14.83 4.88
N PRO A 180 12.59 -13.84 3.97
CA PRO A 180 11.41 -13.58 3.15
C PRO A 180 10.97 -14.80 2.35
N GLU A 181 9.66 -14.99 2.22
CA GLU A 181 9.09 -16.09 1.45
C GLU A 181 9.40 -15.98 -0.05
N ILE A 182 9.67 -17.12 -0.69
CA ILE A 182 9.81 -17.24 -2.14
C ILE A 182 8.60 -18.02 -2.65
N HIS A 183 7.68 -17.32 -3.28
CA HIS A 183 6.43 -17.90 -3.77
C HIS A 183 6.63 -18.67 -5.08
N GLY A 184 6.01 -19.84 -5.17
CA GLY A 184 5.90 -20.58 -6.43
C GLY A 184 4.89 -19.96 -7.40
N ARG A 185 4.93 -20.37 -8.66
CA ARG A 185 4.04 -19.84 -9.73
C ARG A 185 2.55 -19.90 -9.39
N GLY A 186 2.11 -20.98 -8.74
CA GLY A 186 0.70 -21.15 -8.32
C GLY A 186 0.29 -20.15 -7.23
N GLN A 187 1.13 -19.97 -6.22
CA GLN A 187 0.88 -18.99 -5.15
C GLN A 187 0.88 -17.56 -5.71
N ILE A 188 1.82 -17.22 -6.59
CA ILE A 188 1.90 -15.91 -7.25
C ILE A 188 0.59 -15.55 -7.98
N GLU A 189 -0.04 -16.51 -8.66
CA GLU A 189 -1.29 -16.24 -9.37
C GLU A 189 -2.45 -15.96 -8.40
N LEU A 190 -2.49 -16.63 -7.25
CA LEU A 190 -3.49 -16.37 -6.21
C LEU A 190 -3.28 -14.99 -5.57
N ILE A 191 -2.02 -14.63 -5.26
CA ILE A 191 -1.66 -13.28 -4.78
C ILE A 191 -2.06 -12.21 -5.80
N ARG A 192 -1.81 -12.45 -7.10
CA ARG A 192 -2.19 -11.53 -8.17
C ARG A 192 -3.71 -11.31 -8.20
N GLN A 193 -4.51 -12.35 -7.96
CA GLN A 193 -5.96 -12.22 -7.86
C GLN A 193 -6.40 -11.38 -6.65
N SER A 194 -5.79 -11.60 -5.48
CA SER A 194 -6.05 -10.78 -4.28
C SER A 194 -5.66 -9.32 -4.51
N CYS A 195 -4.48 -9.05 -5.08
CA CYS A 195 -4.00 -7.71 -5.39
C CYS A 195 -4.89 -6.99 -6.40
N LYS A 196 -5.35 -7.70 -7.44
CA LYS A 196 -6.28 -7.14 -8.43
C LYS A 196 -7.62 -6.75 -7.80
N LEU A 197 -8.12 -7.58 -6.87
CA LEU A 197 -9.34 -7.23 -6.13
C LEU A 197 -9.13 -6.02 -5.22
N ALA A 198 -8.03 -5.98 -4.46
CA ALA A 198 -7.68 -4.81 -3.62
C ALA A 198 -7.65 -3.52 -4.46
N LYS A 199 -6.97 -3.56 -5.62
CA LYS A 199 -6.90 -2.41 -6.53
C LYS A 199 -8.27 -2.00 -7.06
N PHE A 200 -9.10 -2.96 -7.48
CA PHE A 200 -10.47 -2.71 -7.93
C PHE A 200 -11.32 -2.03 -6.84
N VAL A 201 -11.18 -2.48 -5.59
CA VAL A 201 -11.90 -1.89 -4.45
C VAL A 201 -11.42 -0.47 -4.17
N LEU A 202 -10.10 -0.24 -4.14
CA LEU A 202 -9.51 1.09 -3.96
C LEU A 202 -9.98 2.08 -5.04
N ASP A 203 -9.94 1.67 -6.31
CA ASP A 203 -10.40 2.50 -7.44
C ASP A 203 -11.90 2.81 -7.36
N SER A 204 -12.69 1.84 -6.88
CA SER A 204 -14.13 2.02 -6.69
C SER A 204 -14.45 2.96 -5.53
N ALA A 205 -13.61 2.99 -4.48
CA ALA A 205 -13.77 3.85 -3.32
C ALA A 205 -13.52 5.33 -3.65
N ALA A 206 -12.67 5.63 -4.64
CA ALA A 206 -12.34 7.00 -5.05
C ALA A 206 -13.58 7.86 -5.36
N GLY A 207 -14.61 7.27 -5.98
CA GLY A 207 -15.88 7.95 -6.29
C GLY A 207 -16.75 8.30 -5.07
N ARG A 208 -16.37 7.85 -3.87
CA ARG A 208 -17.06 8.12 -2.59
C ARG A 208 -16.38 9.21 -1.76
N LEU A 209 -15.19 9.66 -2.16
CA LEU A 209 -14.38 10.64 -1.43
C LEU A 209 -14.83 12.07 -1.77
N THR A 210 -16.05 12.42 -1.36
CA THR A 210 -16.66 13.72 -1.63
C THR A 210 -16.91 14.49 -0.33
N ALA A 211 -16.83 15.82 -0.38
CA ALA A 211 -17.16 16.67 0.76
C ALA A 211 -18.56 16.31 1.34
N GLY A 212 -18.61 16.11 2.65
CA GLY A 212 -19.80 15.69 3.40
C GLY A 212 -19.96 14.19 3.59
N ALA A 213 -19.28 13.32 2.82
CA ALA A 213 -19.25 11.89 3.09
C ALA A 213 -18.39 11.60 4.31
N THR A 214 -18.80 10.68 5.19
CA THR A 214 -17.97 10.29 6.33
C THR A 214 -16.96 9.21 5.94
N THR A 215 -15.89 9.07 6.71
CA THR A 215 -14.96 7.95 6.54
C THR A 215 -15.65 6.59 6.83
N ASP A 216 -16.62 6.53 7.76
CA ASP A 216 -17.45 5.32 7.97
C ASP A 216 -18.37 4.99 6.78
N ASP A 217 -18.81 5.98 5.99
CA ASP A 217 -19.52 5.73 4.74
C ASP A 217 -18.62 5.07 3.69
N VAL A 218 -17.34 5.46 3.65
CA VAL A 218 -16.32 4.85 2.79
C VAL A 218 -16.02 3.43 3.26
N ASP A 219 -15.83 3.20 4.56
CA ASP A 219 -15.66 1.86 5.14
C ASP A 219 -16.82 0.93 4.79
N ARG A 220 -18.07 1.41 4.91
CA ARG A 220 -19.25 0.62 4.54
C ARG A 220 -19.18 0.16 3.09
N PHE A 221 -18.91 1.09 2.19
CA PHE A 221 -18.82 0.78 0.77
C PHE A 221 -17.68 -0.22 0.47
N VAL A 222 -16.51 -0.02 1.06
CA VAL A 222 -15.36 -0.91 0.90
C VAL A 222 -15.65 -2.30 1.46
N HIS A 223 -16.23 -2.37 2.66
CA HIS A 223 -16.62 -3.63 3.30
C HIS A 223 -17.58 -4.44 2.42
N ASP A 224 -18.69 -3.82 2.00
CA ASP A 224 -19.72 -4.47 1.20
C ASP A 224 -19.14 -4.97 -0.12
N LEU A 225 -18.32 -4.14 -0.80
CA LEU A 225 -17.70 -4.51 -2.07
C LEU A 225 -16.71 -5.67 -1.93
N ILE A 226 -15.91 -5.72 -0.86
CA ILE A 226 -14.99 -6.83 -0.60
C ILE A 226 -15.77 -8.13 -0.35
N VAL A 227 -16.79 -8.07 0.50
CA VAL A 227 -17.63 -9.23 0.85
C VAL A 227 -18.41 -9.75 -0.37
N ASP A 228 -18.98 -8.86 -1.17
CA ASP A 228 -19.71 -9.21 -2.40
C ASP A 228 -18.82 -9.90 -3.45
N ASN A 229 -17.50 -9.68 -3.38
CA ASN A 229 -16.50 -10.36 -4.20
C ASN A 229 -15.91 -11.62 -3.53
N GLY A 230 -16.53 -12.09 -2.44
CA GLY A 230 -16.16 -13.34 -1.76
C GLY A 230 -14.84 -13.28 -0.99
N ALA A 231 -14.34 -12.07 -0.70
CA ALA A 231 -13.11 -11.85 0.05
C ALA A 231 -13.39 -11.31 1.46
N TYR A 232 -12.40 -11.45 2.33
CA TYR A 232 -12.44 -10.87 3.68
C TYR A 232 -11.63 -9.56 3.71
N PRO A 233 -12.12 -8.48 4.33
CA PRO A 233 -11.35 -7.25 4.49
C PRO A 233 -10.23 -7.47 5.52
N SER A 234 -8.98 -7.57 5.09
CA SER A 234 -7.85 -7.98 5.96
C SER A 234 -7.72 -7.15 7.24
N PRO A 235 -7.92 -5.82 7.24
CA PRO A 235 -7.81 -5.03 8.47
C PRO A 235 -8.82 -5.43 9.55
N LEU A 236 -9.99 -5.97 9.17
CA LEU A 236 -11.06 -6.23 10.11
C LEU A 236 -10.64 -7.25 11.17
N ASN A 237 -10.70 -6.82 12.43
CA ASN A 237 -10.24 -7.51 13.63
C ASN A 237 -8.72 -7.79 13.68
N TYR A 238 -7.91 -7.37 12.71
CA TYR A 238 -6.46 -7.54 12.79
C TYR A 238 -5.89 -6.77 13.98
N ARG A 239 -5.33 -7.48 14.98
CA ARG A 239 -4.90 -6.93 16.28
C ARG A 239 -5.98 -6.10 16.99
N GLY A 240 -7.26 -6.37 16.70
CA GLY A 240 -8.41 -5.65 17.24
C GLY A 240 -8.82 -4.38 16.48
N PHE A 241 -8.28 -4.12 15.28
CA PHE A 241 -8.76 -3.02 14.42
C PHE A 241 -10.23 -3.25 14.04
N ARG A 242 -11.08 -2.23 14.21
CA ARG A 242 -12.55 -2.40 14.19
C ARG A 242 -13.20 -2.22 12.81
N LYS A 243 -12.42 -1.80 11.80
CA LYS A 243 -12.92 -1.40 10.48
C LYS A 243 -12.29 -2.23 9.37
N SER A 244 -12.80 -2.07 8.15
CA SER A 244 -12.46 -2.89 6.99
C SER A 244 -11.39 -2.24 6.09
N VAL A 245 -11.10 -0.97 6.34
CA VAL A 245 -10.21 -0.11 5.57
C VAL A 245 -9.60 0.93 6.51
N CYS A 246 -8.42 1.45 6.19
CA CYS A 246 -7.87 2.63 6.86
C CYS A 246 -8.18 3.88 6.03
N THR A 247 -8.58 4.97 6.68
CA THR A 247 -8.83 6.28 6.06
C THR A 247 -8.08 7.36 6.82
N SER A 248 -6.97 7.82 6.28
CA SER A 248 -6.04 8.73 6.95
C SER A 248 -6.14 10.12 6.34
N VAL A 249 -6.81 11.03 7.05
CA VAL A 249 -7.09 12.40 6.57
C VAL A 249 -6.05 13.39 7.10
N ASN A 250 -5.49 14.20 6.21
CA ASN A 250 -4.57 15.31 6.51
C ASN A 250 -3.37 14.92 7.40
N ASN A 251 -3.36 15.33 8.68
CA ASN A 251 -2.30 15.05 9.65
C ASN A 251 -2.29 13.60 10.13
N VAL A 252 -3.35 12.84 9.87
CA VAL A 252 -3.34 11.38 10.05
C VAL A 252 -2.55 10.79 8.89
N VAL A 253 -1.42 10.17 9.21
CA VAL A 253 -0.46 9.70 8.21
C VAL A 253 -0.62 8.23 7.87
N CYS A 254 -1.16 7.43 8.79
CA CYS A 254 -1.45 6.01 8.58
C CYS A 254 -2.46 5.50 9.63
N HIS A 255 -3.13 4.38 9.31
CA HIS A 255 -4.06 3.66 10.20
C HIS A 255 -5.21 4.49 10.79
N GLY A 256 -5.64 5.56 10.11
CA GLY A 256 -6.84 6.28 10.53
C GLY A 256 -8.05 5.36 10.56
N VAL A 257 -8.72 5.26 11.73
CA VAL A 257 -9.91 4.43 11.91
C VAL A 257 -11.12 5.16 11.33
N PRO A 258 -11.85 4.59 10.35
CA PRO A 258 -13.11 5.16 9.86
C PRO A 258 -14.11 5.50 10.99
N ASP A 259 -14.63 6.72 10.96
CA ASP A 259 -15.47 7.33 11.98
C ASP A 259 -16.56 8.25 11.35
N ASP A 260 -17.26 8.99 12.20
CA ASP A 260 -18.34 9.90 11.80
C ASP A 260 -17.86 11.25 11.21
N ARG A 261 -16.54 11.48 11.09
CA ARG A 261 -16.01 12.74 10.56
C ARG A 261 -16.39 12.89 9.09
N PRO A 262 -17.11 13.95 8.68
CA PRO A 262 -17.31 14.25 7.28
C PRO A 262 -16.00 14.75 6.65
N LEU A 263 -15.71 14.27 5.44
CA LEU A 263 -14.67 14.85 4.59
C LEU A 263 -15.03 16.31 4.25
N LEU A 264 -14.05 17.19 4.23
CA LEU A 264 -14.21 18.61 3.93
C LEU A 264 -13.58 18.92 2.57
N ASP A 265 -14.09 19.98 1.93
CA ASP A 265 -13.45 20.57 0.75
C ASP A 265 -12.05 21.06 1.16
N GLY A 266 -11.02 20.63 0.43
CA GLY A 266 -9.61 20.89 0.73
C GLY A 266 -8.88 19.78 1.50
N ASP A 267 -9.58 18.72 1.93
CA ASP A 267 -8.94 17.57 2.60
C ASP A 267 -8.08 16.74 1.63
N LEU A 268 -6.98 16.20 2.15
CA LEU A 268 -6.32 15.02 1.61
C LEU A 268 -6.75 13.79 2.40
N VAL A 269 -7.05 12.68 1.71
CA VAL A 269 -7.41 11.41 2.35
C VAL A 269 -6.67 10.25 1.70
N SER A 270 -5.82 9.56 2.47
CA SER A 270 -5.27 8.26 2.10
C SER A 270 -6.29 7.17 2.40
N VAL A 271 -6.59 6.34 1.40
CA VAL A 271 -7.39 5.13 1.57
C VAL A 271 -6.49 3.93 1.33
N ASP A 272 -6.43 3.04 2.29
CA ASP A 272 -5.56 1.86 2.30
C ASP A 272 -6.43 0.60 2.40
N VAL A 273 -6.40 -0.19 1.32
CA VAL A 273 -7.29 -1.31 1.05
C VAL A 273 -6.50 -2.60 1.00
N SER A 274 -6.93 -3.51 1.85
CA SER A 274 -6.32 -4.82 1.98
C SER A 274 -7.38 -5.92 2.00
N VAL A 275 -7.22 -6.95 1.16
CA VAL A 275 -8.19 -8.05 1.02
C VAL A 275 -7.54 -9.41 1.22
N TYR A 276 -8.28 -10.37 1.76
CA TYR A 276 -7.90 -11.77 1.84
C TYR A 276 -8.80 -12.59 0.93
N LEU A 277 -8.21 -13.15 -0.12
CA LEU A 277 -8.89 -13.95 -1.14
C LEU A 277 -8.03 -15.17 -1.46
N ASN A 278 -8.67 -16.33 -1.64
CA ASN A 278 -8.01 -17.59 -2.01
C ASN A 278 -6.82 -17.99 -1.12
N GLY A 279 -6.82 -17.58 0.15
CA GLY A 279 -5.75 -17.88 1.09
C GLY A 279 -4.61 -16.85 1.13
N PHE A 280 -4.69 -15.76 0.35
CA PHE A 280 -3.63 -14.77 0.22
C PHE A 280 -4.15 -13.34 0.40
N HIS A 281 -3.33 -12.50 1.00
CA HIS A 281 -3.56 -11.08 1.13
C HIS A 281 -3.11 -10.32 -0.13
N GLY A 282 -3.75 -9.19 -0.43
CA GLY A 282 -3.29 -8.21 -1.40
C GLY A 282 -3.57 -6.81 -0.88
N ASP A 283 -2.61 -5.89 -1.09
CA ASP A 283 -2.55 -4.62 -0.38
C ASP A 283 -2.15 -3.44 -1.28
N CYS A 284 -2.88 -2.33 -1.16
CA CYS A 284 -2.57 -1.07 -1.80
C CYS A 284 -3.29 0.12 -1.18
N ALA A 285 -2.66 1.28 -1.31
CA ALA A 285 -3.17 2.55 -0.84
C ALA A 285 -2.94 3.67 -1.85
N ALA A 286 -3.78 4.69 -1.80
CA ALA A 286 -3.60 5.93 -2.54
C ALA A 286 -4.17 7.13 -1.78
N THR A 287 -3.55 8.29 -1.97
CA THR A 287 -4.03 9.57 -1.43
C THR A 287 -4.86 10.32 -2.47
N TYR A 288 -6.02 10.82 -2.05
CA TYR A 288 -6.96 11.54 -2.90
C TYR A 288 -7.19 12.97 -2.39
N CYS A 289 -7.43 13.88 -3.33
CA CYS A 289 -7.86 15.25 -3.06
C CYS A 289 -9.39 15.30 -2.97
N VAL A 290 -9.94 15.85 -1.89
CA VAL A 290 -11.37 16.10 -1.73
C VAL A 290 -11.67 17.54 -2.13
N GLY A 291 -12.34 17.74 -3.26
CA GLY A 291 -12.71 19.07 -3.72
C GLY A 291 -11.50 19.93 -4.12
N ASP A 292 -11.49 21.21 -3.74
CA ASP A 292 -10.45 22.17 -4.10
C ASP A 292 -9.31 22.23 -3.06
N VAL A 293 -8.31 21.36 -3.25
CA VAL A 293 -7.12 21.28 -2.38
C VAL A 293 -6.09 22.34 -2.79
N ASP A 294 -5.46 22.97 -1.80
CA ASP A 294 -4.39 23.93 -2.05
C ASP A 294 -3.17 23.35 -2.79
N ASP A 295 -2.39 24.23 -3.43
CA ASP A 295 -1.22 23.85 -4.24
C ASP A 295 -0.22 22.97 -3.46
N ARG A 296 -0.10 23.19 -2.14
CA ARG A 296 0.84 22.44 -1.30
C ARG A 296 0.38 21.01 -1.05
N GLY A 297 -0.92 20.77 -0.98
CA GLY A 297 -1.51 19.44 -0.85
C GLY A 297 -1.45 18.66 -2.15
N VAL A 298 -1.69 19.35 -3.27
CA VAL A 298 -1.52 18.79 -4.61
C VAL A 298 -0.06 18.41 -4.85
N GLU A 299 0.90 19.27 -4.46
CA GLU A 299 2.33 18.97 -4.52
C GLU A 299 2.70 17.77 -3.64
N LEU A 300 2.26 17.75 -2.37
CA LEU A 300 2.51 16.62 -1.45
C LEU A 300 2.05 15.30 -2.05
N THR A 301 0.80 15.25 -2.54
CA THR A 301 0.20 14.05 -3.14
C THR A 301 1.01 13.58 -4.35
N THR A 302 1.36 14.51 -5.25
CA THR A 302 2.15 14.22 -6.45
C THR A 302 3.55 13.70 -6.10
N VAL A 303 4.21 14.31 -5.11
CA VAL A 303 5.56 13.91 -4.70
C VAL A 303 5.51 12.56 -3.97
N ALA A 304 4.49 12.29 -3.16
CA ALA A 304 4.31 11.01 -2.48
C ALA A 304 4.15 9.85 -3.46
N GLU A 305 3.30 9.99 -4.48
CA GLU A 305 3.17 8.98 -5.55
C GLU A 305 4.51 8.74 -6.25
N ARG A 306 5.24 9.81 -6.57
CA ARG A 306 6.56 9.70 -7.20
C ARG A 306 7.60 9.06 -6.30
N CYS A 307 7.57 9.32 -4.99
CA CYS A 307 8.42 8.63 -4.01
C CYS A 307 8.21 7.11 -4.06
N THR A 308 6.96 6.64 -4.05
CA THR A 308 6.63 5.22 -4.18
C THR A 308 7.21 4.63 -5.48
N LEU A 309 7.05 5.33 -6.60
CA LEU A 309 7.61 4.92 -7.89
C LEU A 309 9.15 4.86 -7.88
N GLU A 310 9.83 5.81 -7.25
CA GLU A 310 11.31 5.77 -7.10
C GLU A 310 11.76 4.60 -6.23
N GLY A 311 11.03 4.31 -5.14
CA GLY A 311 11.28 3.13 -4.30
C GLY A 311 11.14 1.82 -5.10
N MET A 312 10.06 1.69 -5.88
CA MET A 312 9.85 0.53 -6.75
C MET A 312 10.94 0.42 -7.83
N ARG A 313 11.40 1.52 -8.44
CA ARG A 313 12.50 1.51 -9.42
C ARG A 313 13.83 1.01 -8.86
N ALA A 314 14.03 1.10 -7.55
CA ALA A 314 15.20 0.52 -6.88
C ALA A 314 15.13 -1.02 -6.75
N CYS A 315 13.95 -1.61 -6.97
CA CYS A 315 13.71 -3.04 -6.81
C CYS A 315 14.20 -3.87 -7.99
N GLY A 316 14.67 -5.08 -7.70
CA GLY A 316 15.06 -6.07 -8.71
C GLY A 316 15.94 -7.18 -8.13
N PRO A 317 16.14 -8.29 -8.85
CA PRO A 317 16.91 -9.43 -8.36
C PRO A 317 18.35 -9.02 -8.02
N GLY A 318 18.82 -9.40 -6.83
CA GLY A 318 20.15 -9.09 -6.31
C GLY A 318 20.34 -7.66 -5.79
N LYS A 319 19.32 -6.79 -5.87
CA LYS A 319 19.34 -5.44 -5.28
C LYS A 319 19.12 -5.50 -3.78
N GLY A 320 19.71 -4.56 -3.04
CA GLY A 320 19.54 -4.48 -1.59
C GLY A 320 18.22 -3.84 -1.20
N PHE A 321 17.56 -4.34 -0.15
CA PHE A 321 16.34 -3.72 0.36
C PHE A 321 16.54 -2.27 0.81
N ALA A 322 17.71 -1.97 1.39
CA ALA A 322 18.07 -0.61 1.81
C ALA A 322 18.16 0.42 0.67
N ASP A 323 18.21 -0.02 -0.60
CA ASP A 323 18.24 0.90 -1.73
C ASP A 323 16.86 1.56 -1.98
N ILE A 324 15.77 0.93 -1.52
CA ILE A 324 14.42 1.52 -1.55
C ILE A 324 14.38 2.80 -0.70
N GLY A 325 14.76 2.70 0.58
CA GLY A 325 14.75 3.85 1.49
C GLY A 325 15.66 4.99 1.05
N LYS A 326 16.82 4.68 0.45
CA LYS A 326 17.70 5.69 -0.16
C LYS A 326 17.02 6.43 -1.31
N ALA A 327 16.35 5.70 -2.21
CA ALA A 327 15.70 6.28 -3.38
C ALA A 327 14.52 7.18 -2.97
N VAL A 328 13.67 6.69 -2.07
CA VAL A 328 12.52 7.43 -1.53
C VAL A 328 12.98 8.71 -0.81
N GLU A 329 13.85 8.58 0.19
CA GLU A 329 14.24 9.72 1.01
C GLU A 329 14.99 10.79 0.21
N LEU A 330 15.85 10.37 -0.73
CA LEU A 330 16.52 11.31 -1.63
C LEU A 330 15.53 12.08 -2.50
N PHE A 331 14.46 11.44 -2.98
CA PHE A 331 13.44 12.12 -3.77
C PHE A 331 12.62 13.09 -2.91
N ALA A 332 12.11 12.65 -1.76
CA ALA A 332 11.35 13.49 -0.83
C ALA A 332 12.13 14.75 -0.41
N ARG A 333 13.39 14.58 0.01
CA ARG A 333 14.25 15.70 0.46
C ARG A 333 14.49 16.75 -0.62
N ARG A 334 14.59 16.36 -1.91
CA ARG A 334 14.75 17.33 -3.01
C ARG A 334 13.52 18.23 -3.20
N HIS A 335 12.37 17.79 -2.73
CA HIS A 335 11.11 18.54 -2.73
C HIS A 335 10.82 19.21 -1.39
N GLY A 336 11.77 19.19 -0.44
CA GLY A 336 11.58 19.78 0.89
C GLY A 336 10.56 19.04 1.76
N LEU A 337 10.31 17.76 1.47
CA LEU A 337 9.42 16.89 2.24
C LEU A 337 10.21 15.85 3.05
N SER A 338 9.56 15.29 4.06
CA SER A 338 10.13 14.30 4.98
C SER A 338 9.47 12.94 4.80
N VAL A 339 10.15 11.87 5.22
CA VAL A 339 9.61 10.50 5.24
C VAL A 339 9.32 10.11 6.69
N VAL A 340 8.15 9.54 6.96
CA VAL A 340 7.85 8.96 8.28
C VAL A 340 8.63 7.65 8.43
N SER A 341 9.68 7.65 9.25
CA SER A 341 10.61 6.52 9.35
C SER A 341 10.10 5.33 10.14
N SER A 342 9.04 5.50 10.93
CA SER A 342 8.42 4.46 11.76
C SER A 342 7.41 3.58 11.01
N ILE A 343 7.02 3.96 9.79
CA ILE A 343 6.13 3.19 8.91
C ILE A 343 6.96 2.53 7.81
N THR A 344 6.75 1.22 7.62
CA THR A 344 7.56 0.37 6.76
C THR A 344 6.68 -0.52 5.93
N GLY A 345 7.12 -0.82 4.71
CA GLY A 345 6.51 -1.90 3.95
C GLY A 345 6.86 -3.26 4.53
N HIS A 346 6.22 -4.30 4.00
CA HIS A 346 6.30 -5.63 4.55
C HIS A 346 6.19 -6.70 3.46
N GLY A 347 6.70 -7.90 3.77
CA GLY A 347 6.32 -9.10 3.05
C GLY A 347 4.82 -9.35 3.20
N ILE A 348 4.23 -9.92 2.17
CA ILE A 348 2.80 -10.23 2.12
C ILE A 348 2.57 -11.53 1.33
N GLY A 349 1.62 -12.33 1.80
CA GLY A 349 1.34 -13.65 1.22
C GLY A 349 0.16 -14.32 1.93
N THR A 350 0.37 -15.53 2.47
CA THR A 350 -0.63 -16.19 3.33
C THR A 350 -0.80 -15.50 4.70
N TYR A 351 0.20 -14.71 5.08
CA TYR A 351 0.18 -13.81 6.22
C TYR A 351 -0.01 -12.36 5.74
N PHE A 352 -0.55 -11.52 6.62
CA PHE A 352 -0.80 -10.12 6.29
C PHE A 352 0.51 -9.31 6.33
N HIS A 353 1.23 -9.35 7.46
CA HIS A 353 2.53 -8.68 7.60
C HIS A 353 3.65 -9.65 7.96
N GLY A 354 4.81 -9.55 7.29
CA GLY A 354 5.98 -10.37 7.57
C GLY A 354 7.25 -9.86 6.88
N PRO A 355 8.33 -10.68 6.81
CA PRO A 355 9.57 -10.29 6.16
C PRO A 355 9.45 -10.31 4.63
N PRO A 356 10.12 -9.38 3.92
CA PRO A 356 11.10 -8.43 4.45
C PRO A 356 10.41 -7.19 5.05
N VAL A 357 11.07 -6.54 6.01
CA VAL A 357 10.65 -5.18 6.43
C VAL A 357 11.26 -4.18 5.44
N ILE A 358 10.44 -3.31 4.86
CA ILE A 358 10.87 -2.33 3.84
C ILE A 358 10.93 -0.94 4.45
N PHE A 359 12.14 -0.48 4.75
CA PHE A 359 12.35 0.88 5.24
C PHE A 359 12.34 1.88 4.08
N HIS A 360 11.60 2.97 4.26
CA HIS A 360 11.46 4.06 3.30
C HIS A 360 12.40 5.24 3.56
N SER A 361 13.18 5.18 4.64
CA SER A 361 14.24 6.15 4.98
C SER A 361 15.59 5.46 5.12
N THR A 362 16.65 6.25 5.21
CA THR A 362 18.03 5.80 5.42
C THR A 362 18.41 5.65 6.89
N LEU A 363 17.49 5.93 7.82
CA LEU A 363 17.73 5.78 9.26
C LEU A 363 17.99 4.32 9.65
N HIS A 364 17.31 3.40 8.95
CA HIS A 364 17.39 1.96 9.14
C HIS A 364 17.47 1.25 7.79
N GLY A 365 17.78 -0.03 7.81
CA GLY A 365 17.81 -0.85 6.60
C GLY A 365 17.60 -2.31 6.93
N TYR A 366 16.90 -3.02 6.05
CA TYR A 366 16.75 -4.46 6.13
C TYR A 366 17.93 -5.13 5.40
N PRO A 367 18.60 -6.11 6.03
CA PRO A 367 19.76 -6.74 5.45
C PRO A 367 19.40 -7.64 4.26
N GLY A 368 20.38 -7.91 3.41
CA GLY A 368 20.24 -8.87 2.32
C GLY A 368 19.76 -8.26 1.01
N VAL A 369 19.34 -9.14 0.10
CA VAL A 369 19.01 -8.80 -1.27
C VAL A 369 17.69 -9.44 -1.70
N MET A 370 17.00 -8.78 -2.62
CA MET A 370 15.78 -9.25 -3.27
C MET A 370 16.05 -10.44 -4.17
N LYS A 371 15.14 -11.42 -4.17
CA LYS A 371 15.22 -12.62 -5.02
C LYS A 371 13.90 -12.83 -5.78
N PRO A 372 13.94 -13.42 -6.98
CA PRO A 372 12.72 -13.78 -7.71
C PRO A 372 11.75 -14.59 -6.86
N GLY A 373 10.46 -14.26 -6.93
CA GLY A 373 9.39 -14.90 -6.14
C GLY A 373 9.08 -14.23 -4.81
N MET A 374 9.90 -13.28 -4.34
CA MET A 374 9.55 -12.44 -3.19
C MET A 374 8.40 -11.50 -3.55
N VAL A 375 7.43 -11.38 -2.64
CA VAL A 375 6.31 -10.42 -2.75
C VAL A 375 6.32 -9.54 -1.50
N PHE A 376 6.26 -8.24 -1.69
CA PHE A 376 6.25 -7.25 -0.59
C PHE A 376 5.66 -5.92 -1.04
N THR A 377 5.34 -5.05 -0.08
CA THR A 377 4.79 -3.72 -0.28
C THR A 377 5.88 -2.66 -0.33
N VAL A 378 5.67 -1.62 -1.15
CA VAL A 378 6.42 -0.36 -1.10
C VAL A 378 5.41 0.74 -0.83
N GLU A 379 5.46 1.33 0.36
CA GLU A 379 4.38 2.17 0.93
C GLU A 379 4.90 3.40 1.69
N PRO A 380 5.79 4.22 1.10
CA PRO A 380 6.33 5.36 1.80
C PRO A 380 5.25 6.37 2.19
N VAL A 381 5.29 6.81 3.44
CA VAL A 381 4.47 7.89 3.97
C VAL A 381 5.30 9.18 3.98
N ILE A 382 4.87 10.16 3.18
CA ILE A 382 5.58 11.43 2.98
C ILE A 382 4.81 12.56 3.69
N CYS A 383 5.51 13.43 4.41
CA CYS A 383 4.91 14.54 5.15
C CYS A 383 5.53 15.90 4.80
N GLN A 384 4.74 16.96 4.99
CA GLN A 384 5.19 18.36 4.77
C GLN A 384 6.10 18.88 5.90
N GLY A 385 6.01 18.30 7.09
CA GLY A 385 6.71 18.70 8.30
C GLY A 385 7.93 17.84 8.63
N SER A 386 8.17 17.60 9.92
CA SER A 386 9.39 16.89 10.39
C SER A 386 9.40 15.39 10.10
N GLY A 387 8.23 14.77 9.92
CA GLY A 387 8.07 13.32 9.82
C GLY A 387 8.02 12.60 11.17
N ASP A 388 8.09 13.34 12.29
CA ASP A 388 7.86 12.78 13.62
C ASP A 388 6.36 12.52 13.83
N VAL A 389 6.04 11.37 14.41
CA VAL A 389 4.66 10.91 14.58
C VAL A 389 4.36 10.43 15.98
N GLU A 390 3.09 10.50 16.36
CA GLU A 390 2.54 9.90 17.57
C GLU A 390 1.26 9.12 17.28
N MET A 391 0.94 8.15 18.14
CA MET A 391 -0.27 7.34 18.05
C MET A 391 -1.33 7.89 19.02
N LEU A 392 -2.56 8.06 18.54
CA LEU A 392 -3.67 8.56 19.34
C LEU A 392 -4.22 7.50 20.31
N GLY A 393 -5.19 7.93 21.13
CA GLY A 393 -5.73 7.12 22.23
C GLY A 393 -6.53 5.88 21.83
N ASP A 394 -6.88 5.74 20.54
CA ASP A 394 -7.53 4.56 19.97
C ASP A 394 -6.55 3.38 19.74
N GLY A 395 -5.24 3.63 19.87
CA GLY A 395 -4.19 2.63 19.66
C GLY A 395 -3.89 2.31 18.20
N TRP A 396 -4.42 3.10 17.26
CA TRP A 396 -4.29 2.87 15.82
C TRP A 396 -3.90 4.12 15.06
N THR A 397 -4.66 5.21 15.21
CA THR A 397 -4.51 6.40 14.39
C THR A 397 -3.15 7.06 14.65
N ILE A 398 -2.31 7.16 13.61
CA ILE A 398 -0.98 7.75 13.69
C ILE A 398 -1.02 9.15 13.06
N VAL A 399 -0.60 10.16 13.81
CA VAL A 399 -0.58 11.57 13.37
C VAL A 399 0.81 12.17 13.41
N THR A 400 1.08 13.17 12.58
CA THR A 400 2.27 14.01 12.71
C THR A 400 2.23 14.85 13.98
N VAL A 401 3.35 14.96 14.69
CA VAL A 401 3.46 15.77 15.93
C VAL A 401 3.32 17.27 15.67
N ASP A 402 3.66 17.74 14.48
CA ASP A 402 3.60 19.14 14.08
C ASP A 402 2.31 19.53 13.32
N ASP A 403 1.32 18.63 13.33
CA ASP A 403 0.03 18.77 12.64
C ASP A 403 0.14 18.92 11.09
N SER A 404 1.30 18.65 10.47
CA SER A 404 1.50 18.69 9.01
C SER A 404 0.77 17.58 8.25
N ARG A 405 0.40 17.77 6.97
CA ARG A 405 -0.22 16.69 6.18
C ARG A 405 0.76 15.56 5.88
N GLY A 406 0.24 14.34 5.85
CA GLY A 406 0.84 13.17 5.23
C GLY A 406 0.12 12.76 3.94
N ALA A 407 0.84 12.06 3.08
CA ALA A 407 0.30 11.35 1.92
C ALA A 407 1.02 10.01 1.75
N GLN A 408 0.26 8.98 1.39
CA GLN A 408 0.73 7.61 1.20
C GLN A 408 0.24 7.05 -0.13
N PHE A 409 1.14 6.35 -0.80
CA PHE A 409 0.83 5.51 -1.96
C PHE A 409 1.54 4.18 -1.78
N GLU A 410 0.84 3.11 -2.13
CA GLU A 410 1.35 1.76 -1.91
C GLU A 410 1.05 0.84 -3.07
N HIS A 411 2.04 -0.01 -3.36
CA HIS A 411 1.85 -1.17 -4.22
C HIS A 411 2.45 -2.43 -3.61
N THR A 412 1.70 -3.53 -3.67
CA THR A 412 2.25 -4.88 -3.61
C THR A 412 2.99 -5.21 -4.92
N ILE A 413 4.27 -5.56 -4.82
CA ILE A 413 5.12 -5.92 -5.96
C ILE A 413 5.70 -7.34 -5.84
N LEU A 414 5.94 -7.96 -6.98
CA LEU A 414 6.63 -9.25 -7.11
C LEU A 414 8.02 -9.03 -7.71
N ILE A 415 9.07 -9.57 -7.11
CA ILE A 415 10.39 -9.62 -7.73
C ILE A 415 10.41 -10.73 -8.79
N THR A 416 10.85 -10.38 -10.00
CA THR A 416 10.98 -11.31 -11.13
C THR A 416 12.44 -11.58 -11.46
N ASP A 417 12.70 -12.48 -12.41
CA ASP A 417 14.05 -12.82 -12.85
C ASP A 417 14.81 -11.64 -13.49
N SER A 418 14.12 -10.59 -13.92
CA SER A 418 14.70 -9.44 -14.62
C SER A 418 14.34 -8.07 -14.01
N GLY A 419 13.58 -8.03 -12.92
CA GLY A 419 13.11 -6.78 -12.32
C GLY A 419 12.03 -7.01 -11.29
N TYR A 420 10.91 -6.31 -11.43
CA TYR A 420 9.72 -6.47 -10.60
C TYR A 420 8.45 -6.32 -11.46
N ASP A 421 7.36 -6.92 -11.00
CA ASP A 421 6.01 -6.75 -11.51
C ASP A 421 5.16 -6.06 -10.43
N VAL A 422 4.28 -5.14 -10.84
CA VAL A 422 3.28 -4.53 -9.96
C VAL A 422 2.04 -5.41 -9.96
N LEU A 423 1.60 -5.88 -8.79
CA LEU A 423 0.46 -6.79 -8.69
C LEU A 423 -0.88 -6.07 -8.49
N THR A 424 -0.86 -4.87 -7.91
CA THR A 424 -2.06 -4.04 -7.69
C THR A 424 -2.32 -3.10 -8.87
N VAL A 425 -2.73 -3.71 -10.00
CA VAL A 425 -3.00 -3.06 -11.30
C VAL A 425 -4.42 -3.23 -11.80
#